data_AF-A0A956IJT0-F1
#
_entry.id   AF-A0A956IJT0-F1
#
_cell.length_a   1.000
_cell.length_b   1.000
_cell.length_c   1.000
_cell.angle_alpha   90.00
_cell.angle_beta   90.00
_cell.angle_gamma   90.00
#
_symmetry.space_group_name_H-M   'P 1'
#
loop_
_entity.id
_entity.type
_entity.pdbx_description
1 polymer ?
#
loop_
_entity_poly.entity_id
_entity_poly.type
_entity_poly.pdbx_seq_one_letter_code
_entity_poly.pdbx_strand_id
1 'polypeptide(L)'
;EEGLLNVASEGGFCEVSIDGRSHGLTPVGGIHLPEGPAVVSCRGRHRTLERQIEVTPGQRLRVSFDLVSGSSREVPPAVDWGF
;
A
#
# COMPACT_ATOMS: atom_id res chain seq x y z
N GLU A 1 -15.34 7.51 9.34
CA GLU A 1 -14.92 8.68 8.52
C GLU A 1 -13.88 8.22 7.49
N GLU A 2 -13.43 9.08 6.57
CA GLU A 2 -12.49 8.68 5.50
C GLU A 2 -11.07 9.23 5.71
N GLY A 3 -10.08 8.50 5.21
CA GLY A 3 -8.71 8.96 5.04
C GLY A 3 -8.38 9.19 3.56
N LEU A 4 -7.27 9.91 3.31
CA LEU A 4 -6.75 10.18 1.98
C LEU A 4 -5.44 9.44 1.74
N LEU A 5 -5.35 8.70 0.64
CA LEU A 5 -4.14 7.99 0.23
C LEU A 5 -3.54 8.58 -1.05
N ASN A 6 -2.22 8.70 -1.05
CA ASN A 6 -1.41 8.92 -2.25
C ASN A 6 -0.40 7.77 -2.40
N VAL A 7 -0.30 7.21 -3.60
CA VAL A 7 0.59 6.10 -3.93
C VAL A 7 1.59 6.53 -5.00
N ALA A 8 2.86 6.28 -4.73
CA ALA A 8 3.96 6.51 -5.65
C ALA A 8 4.81 5.25 -5.81
N SER A 9 5.68 5.25 -6.81
CA SER A 9 6.70 4.22 -6.96
C SER A 9 8.03 4.82 -7.44
N GLU A 10 9.11 4.15 -7.07
CA GLU A 10 10.47 4.43 -7.55
C GLU A 10 10.96 3.29 -8.43
N GLY A 11 11.82 3.60 -9.40
CA GLY A 11 12.36 2.58 -10.32
C GLY A 11 11.39 2.08 -11.39
N GLY A 12 10.24 2.75 -11.57
CA GLY A 12 9.27 2.45 -12.62
C GLY A 12 7.84 2.84 -12.23
N PHE A 13 6.88 2.47 -13.08
CA PHE A 13 5.45 2.59 -12.83
C PHE A 13 4.84 1.25 -12.42
N CYS A 14 3.78 1.28 -11.63
CA CYS A 14 2.98 0.10 -11.33
C CYS A 14 1.49 0.41 -11.37
N GLU A 15 0.70 -0.60 -11.69
CA GLU A 15 -0.75 -0.54 -11.53
C GLU A 15 -1.09 -0.70 -10.04
N VAL A 16 -1.77 0.30 -9.49
CA VAL A 16 -2.19 0.35 -8.10
C VAL A 16 -3.57 -0.27 -7.98
N SER A 17 -3.72 -1.20 -7.05
CA SER A 17 -5.03 -1.63 -6.58
C SER A 17 -5.11 -1.53 -5.06
N ILE A 18 -6.32 -1.25 -4.57
CA ILE A 18 -6.60 -1.16 -3.13
C ILE A 18 -7.75 -2.12 -2.85
N ASP A 19 -7.51 -3.08 -1.98
CA ASP A 19 -8.43 -4.19 -1.69
C ASP A 19 -8.95 -4.88 -2.97
N GLY A 20 -8.05 -5.04 -3.94
CA GLY A 20 -8.32 -5.66 -5.24
C GLY A 20 -8.99 -4.75 -6.28
N ARG A 21 -9.38 -3.51 -5.95
CA ARG A 21 -9.95 -2.55 -6.91
C ARG A 21 -8.86 -1.73 -7.57
N SER A 22 -8.80 -1.68 -8.91
CA SER A 22 -7.77 -0.92 -9.64
C SER A 22 -8.02 0.59 -9.56
N HIS A 23 -6.95 1.35 -9.35
CA HIS A 23 -6.94 2.82 -9.26
C HIS A 23 -6.02 3.47 -10.32
N GLY A 24 -5.42 2.67 -11.21
CA GLY A 24 -4.57 3.15 -12.30
C GLY A 24 -3.07 3.09 -12.00
N LEU A 25 -2.27 3.70 -12.87
CA LEU A 25 -0.81 3.68 -12.77
C LEU A 25 -0.28 4.76 -11.81
N THR A 26 0.75 4.44 -11.03
CA THR A 26 1.47 5.44 -10.22
C THR A 26 2.01 6.60 -11.08
N PRO A 27 2.09 7.83 -10.53
CA PRO A 27 1.54 8.25 -9.24
C PRO A 27 0.00 8.37 -9.27
N VAL A 28 -0.65 7.86 -8.23
CA VAL A 28 -2.10 8.03 -8.00
C VAL A 28 -2.30 8.78 -6.69
N GLY A 29 -3.17 9.79 -6.66
CA GLY A 29 -3.38 10.64 -5.49
C GLY A 29 -4.85 10.93 -5.22
N GLY A 30 -5.13 11.40 -4.00
CA GLY A 30 -6.48 11.79 -3.59
C GLY A 30 -7.47 10.64 -3.49
N ILE A 31 -7.00 9.43 -3.21
CA ILE A 31 -7.89 8.27 -3.06
C ILE A 31 -8.51 8.32 -1.67
N HIS A 32 -9.84 8.40 -1.61
CA HIS A 32 -10.60 8.30 -0.37
C HIS A 32 -10.76 6.85 0.02
N LEU A 33 -10.42 6.52 1.27
CA LEU A 33 -10.55 5.18 1.83
C LEU A 33 -11.36 5.21 3.13
N PRO A 34 -12.19 4.18 3.37
CA PRO A 34 -12.84 4.02 4.66
C PRO A 34 -11.79 3.81 5.76
N GLU A 35 -12.15 4.15 6.99
CA GLU A 35 -11.34 3.81 8.16
C GLU A 35 -11.15 2.29 8.31
N GLY A 36 -9.99 1.91 8.84
CA GLY A 36 -9.62 0.52 9.07
C GLY A 36 -8.47 0.02 8.19
N PRO A 37 -8.20 -1.30 8.23
CA PRO A 37 -7.11 -1.90 7.48
C PRO A 37 -7.44 -1.93 5.98
N ALA A 38 -6.44 -1.63 5.15
CA ALA A 38 -6.52 -1.76 3.70
C ALA A 38 -5.23 -2.36 3.13
N VAL A 39 -5.33 -3.06 2.02
CA VAL A 39 -4.18 -3.61 1.29
C VAL A 39 -3.96 -2.82 0.02
N VAL A 40 -2.80 -2.17 -0.08
CA VAL A 40 -2.35 -1.50 -1.30
C VAL A 40 -1.44 -2.47 -2.06
N SER A 41 -1.82 -2.83 -3.28
CA SER A 41 -1.01 -3.63 -4.19
C SER A 41 -0.49 -2.77 -5.34
N CYS A 42 0.75 -3.00 -5.74
CA CYS A 42 1.47 -2.29 -6.78
C CYS A 42 2.07 -3.33 -7.73
N ARG A 43 1.40 -3.53 -8.86
CA ARG A 43 1.79 -4.48 -9.90
C ARG A 43 2.68 -3.80 -10.94
N GLY A 44 3.99 -3.97 -10.79
CA GLY A 44 4.96 -3.57 -11.80
C GLY A 44 5.12 -4.62 -12.90
N ARG A 45 5.97 -4.33 -13.89
CA ARG A 45 6.22 -5.24 -15.03
C ARG A 45 6.79 -6.60 -14.62
N HIS A 46 7.63 -6.65 -13.59
CA HIS A 46 8.40 -7.83 -13.20
C HIS A 46 8.09 -8.35 -11.80
N ARG A 47 7.30 -7.61 -11.02
CA ARG A 47 7.01 -7.89 -9.61
C ARG A 47 5.71 -7.25 -9.19
N THR A 48 5.05 -7.87 -8.23
CA THR A 48 3.94 -7.27 -7.49
C THR A 48 4.40 -7.09 -6.05
N LEU A 49 4.11 -5.92 -5.48
CA LEU A 49 4.38 -5.62 -4.08
C LEU A 49 3.07 -5.28 -3.40
N GLU A 50 2.96 -5.64 -2.14
CA GLU A 50 1.79 -5.34 -1.34
C GLU A 50 2.20 -4.68 -0.03
N ARG A 51 1.34 -3.81 0.47
CA ARG A 51 1.52 -3.15 1.75
C ARG A 51 0.18 -3.04 2.46
N GLN A 52 0.12 -3.60 3.65
CA GLN A 52 -0.96 -3.33 4.59
C GLN A 52 -0.78 -1.93 5.18
N ILE A 53 -1.87 -1.17 5.20
CA ILE A 53 -1.96 0.14 5.84
C ILE A 53 -3.16 0.14 6.80
N GLU A 54 -3.06 0.95 7.84
CA GLU A 54 -4.19 1.29 8.70
C GLU A 54 -4.64 2.70 8.34
N VAL A 55 -5.89 2.86 7.93
CA VAL A 55 -6.47 4.15 7.56
C VAL A 55 -7.19 4.72 8.77
N THR A 56 -6.74 5.87 9.27
CA THR A 56 -7.47 6.59 10.31
C THR A 56 -8.26 7.77 9.71
N PRO A 57 -9.43 8.12 10.29
CA PRO A 57 -10.19 9.31 9.91
C PRO A 57 -9.38 10.59 9.78
N GLY A 58 -9.57 11.31 8.66
CA GLY A 58 -8.92 12.59 8.40
C GLY A 58 -7.41 12.51 8.10
N GLN A 59 -6.83 11.31 8.17
CA GLN A 59 -5.41 11.10 7.91
C GLN A 59 -5.09 11.28 6.42
N ARG A 60 -3.87 11.78 6.16
CA ARG A 60 -3.28 11.77 4.82
C ARG A 60 -2.10 10.81 4.81
N LEU A 61 -2.29 9.66 4.18
CA LEU A 61 -1.29 8.62 4.01
C LEU A 61 -0.53 8.80 2.69
N ARG A 62 0.76 8.44 2.73
CA ARG A 62 1.60 8.32 1.54
C ARG A 62 2.29 6.96 1.56
N VAL A 63 2.03 6.17 0.53
CA VAL A 63 2.72 4.89 0.30
C VAL A 63 3.64 5.06 -0.91
N SER A 64 4.90 4.68 -0.75
CA SER A 64 5.85 4.57 -1.87
C SER A 64 6.32 3.14 -2.00
N PHE A 65 6.33 2.63 -3.21
CA PHE A 65 6.87 1.32 -3.56
C PHE A 65 8.19 1.47 -4.30
N ASP A 66 9.24 0.86 -3.78
CA ASP A 66 10.49 0.73 -4.54
C ASP A 66 10.34 -0.49 -5.47
N LEU A 67 10.41 -0.31 -6.79
CA LEU A 67 10.33 -1.39 -7.79
C LEU A 67 11.69 -1.93 -8.23
N VAL A 68 12.79 -1.43 -7.68
CA VAL A 68 14.16 -1.90 -7.97
C VAL A 68 14.82 -2.62 -6.81
N SER A 69 14.53 -2.27 -5.55
CA SER A 69 15.06 -3.00 -4.38
C SER A 69 14.08 -4.06 -3.90
N GLY A 70 14.57 -5.30 -3.76
CA GLY A 70 13.84 -6.40 -3.15
C GLY A 70 14.02 -6.38 -1.64
N SER A 71 13.41 -5.43 -0.93
CA SER A 71 13.26 -5.54 0.53
C SER A 71 11.78 -5.56 0.89
N SER A 72 11.17 -6.73 0.65
CA SER A 72 10.10 -7.19 1.51
C SER A 72 10.71 -7.37 2.91
N ARG A 73 10.61 -6.37 3.78
CA ARG A 73 10.66 -6.64 5.21
C ARG A 73 9.28 -7.12 5.60
N GLU A 74 9.12 -8.43 5.48
CA GLU A 74 8.10 -9.22 6.15
C GLU A 74 8.03 -8.78 7.62
N VAL A 75 6.86 -8.33 8.09
CA VAL A 75 6.62 -8.17 9.51
C VAL A 75 6.23 -9.57 10.00
N PRO A 76 7.09 -10.31 10.72
CA PRO A 76 6.62 -11.53 11.36
C PRO A 76 5.48 -11.16 12.32
N PRO A 77 4.41 -11.96 12.42
CA PRO A 77 3.39 -11.71 13.44
C PRO A 77 4.08 -11.77 14.81
N ALA A 78 4.13 -10.63 15.49
CA ALA A 78 4.53 -10.57 16.87
C ALA A 78 3.41 -11.17 17.72
N VAL A 79 3.48 -12.47 18.01
CA VAL A 79 2.80 -13.08 19.17
C VAL A 79 3.57 -14.31 19.64
N ASP A 80 4.23 -14.19 20.79
CA ASP A 80 4.58 -15.30 21.69
C ASP A 80 3.67 -15.19 22.92
N TRP A 81 2.73 -16.12 23.08
CA TRP A 81 1.99 -16.34 24.32
C TRP A 81 2.46 -17.67 24.91
N GLY A 82 3.61 -17.65 25.59
CA GLY A 82 4.04 -18.74 26.43
C GLY A 82 3.30 -18.73 27.77
N PHE A 83 2.40 -19.71 27.95
CA PHE A 83 2.04 -20.26 29.26
C PHE A 83 3.14 -21.18 29.78
#